data_AF-A0A0T7SB94-F1
#
_entry.id   AF-A0A0T7SB94-F1
#
_cell.length_a   1.000
_cell.length_b   1.000
_cell.length_c   1.000
_cell.angle_alpha   90.00
_cell.angle_beta   90.00
_cell.angle_gamma   90.00
#
_symmetry.space_group_name_H-M   'P 1'
#
loop_
_entity.id
_entity.type
_entity.pdbx_description
1 polymer ?
#
loop_
_entity_poly.entity_id
_entity_poly.type
_entity_poly.pdbx_seq_one_letter_code
_entity_poly.pdbx_strand_id
1 'polypeptide(L)'
;MANEFEQKIAQYQYRIGQMEVEEIRDFFAELSPFIQARTKDDKAQQAEADFQKGKDNSLTIKSLLAAFNRLVALSQNATREKADLLIELLGNFSVSYHPNSPSGKGKWYEPKKIGVGGVSAAWERNILGKMGNYHIEWVEERKNSLRATLKKLQEIKAGTAQTEENTANQDNNNQTNETNNNNDQTNNNDAQLAAEKKVKVVIKAANAALTSSDLGVVEKATAELTDLQFSNNQLERGEFNKQGGEDLVEKILNRQEQLKNSGPQGENNQKDDPIQPDRAAAITEIANKLTETGVKTSELSNDYHDYQAKMKGFTNLNQINNFKNNMLAAIAAKAQEKQDAEQMDDKVRNNSQKTGAELNEALKEIADDHGKKSYEKNRDQIEADKRRAAVADAEAYRRDTALPSLAKIMTKNEITENELDAATQTQYEKLKNGEITEPDAIIAAEKLITEKISQQGASKKLNHLLSQAKKALKSGQKSQVETALKELVAFTIADNVYWQQAYKVQPESNSLLSQLRNYSGQNNTENPTPGFFRPQVLIPLFLVLVFLGGIIFSIVRRRKRQKKLKK
;
A
#
# COMPACT_ATOMS: atom_id res chain seq x y z
N MET A 1 1.55 31.45 24.90
CA MET A 1 2.25 31.74 23.63
C MET A 1 2.29 30.57 22.63
N ALA A 2 2.04 29.30 23.00
CA ALA A 2 1.99 28.19 22.02
C ALA A 2 0.82 28.28 21.02
N ASN A 3 -0.31 28.87 21.41
CA ASN A 3 -1.54 28.90 20.59
C ASN A 3 -1.48 29.88 19.39
N GLU A 4 -0.75 31.00 19.53
CA GLU A 4 -0.68 32.02 18.47
C GLU A 4 0.21 31.57 17.30
N PHE A 5 1.27 30.81 17.59
CA PHE A 5 2.14 30.24 16.57
C PHE A 5 1.43 29.16 15.76
N GLU A 6 0.68 28.28 16.42
CA GLU A 6 -0.10 27.24 15.73
C GLU A 6 -1.25 27.83 14.91
N GLN A 7 -1.92 28.88 15.40
CA GLN A 7 -2.93 29.61 14.62
C GLN A 7 -2.36 30.35 13.41
N LYS A 8 -1.19 31.00 13.54
CA LYS A 8 -0.51 31.64 12.41
C LYS A 8 -0.05 30.61 11.39
N ILE A 9 0.49 29.47 11.84
CA ILE A 9 0.86 28.35 10.95
C ILE A 9 -0.37 27.81 10.19
N ALA A 10 -1.52 27.65 10.87
CA ALA A 10 -2.76 27.22 10.23
C ALA A 10 -3.31 28.25 9.22
N GLN A 11 -3.20 29.55 9.52
CA GLN A 11 -3.55 30.61 8.57
C GLN A 11 -2.62 30.62 7.35
N TYR A 12 -1.32 30.43 7.55
CA TYR A 12 -0.36 30.33 6.45
C TYR A 12 -0.60 29.08 5.59
N GLN A 13 -0.98 27.95 6.20
CA GLN A 13 -1.36 26.72 5.47
C GLN A 13 -2.55 26.93 4.54
N TYR A 14 -3.61 27.59 5.03
CA TYR A 14 -4.79 27.89 4.22
C TYR A 14 -4.43 28.83 3.06
N ARG A 15 -3.55 29.82 3.32
CA ARG A 15 -3.13 30.81 2.32
C ARG A 15 -2.23 30.21 1.24
N ILE A 16 -1.24 29.38 1.60
CA ILE A 16 -0.30 28.74 0.64
C ILE A 16 -1.01 27.78 -0.32
N GLY A 17 -2.06 27.09 0.13
CA GLY A 17 -2.85 26.20 -0.72
C GLY A 17 -3.63 26.92 -1.83
N GLN A 18 -3.78 28.25 -1.72
CA GLN A 18 -4.49 29.09 -2.69
C GLN A 18 -3.55 29.99 -3.51
N MET A 19 -2.23 29.96 -3.24
CA MET A 19 -1.25 30.83 -3.89
C MET A 19 -0.77 30.27 -5.23
N GLU A 20 -0.58 31.18 -6.19
CA GLU A 20 0.15 30.92 -7.43
C GLU A 20 1.65 30.81 -7.17
N VAL A 21 2.41 30.25 -8.13
CA VAL A 21 3.84 29.90 -7.95
C VAL A 21 4.70 31.11 -7.58
N GLU A 22 4.39 32.26 -8.18
CA GLU A 22 5.06 33.54 -7.95
C GLU A 22 4.76 34.09 -6.55
N GLU A 23 3.52 33.93 -6.08
CA GLU A 23 3.12 34.34 -4.72
C GLU A 23 3.75 33.47 -3.65
N ILE A 24 3.94 32.17 -3.92
CA ILE A 24 4.69 31.27 -3.04
C ILE A 24 6.15 31.72 -2.95
N ARG A 25 6.77 32.07 -4.10
CA ARG A 25 8.15 32.56 -4.15
C ARG A 25 8.32 33.85 -3.34
N ASP A 26 7.42 34.82 -3.52
CA ASP A 26 7.46 36.10 -2.80
C ASP A 26 7.17 35.93 -1.29
N PHE A 27 6.24 35.02 -0.93
CA PHE A 27 5.95 34.66 0.45
C PHE A 27 7.16 34.05 1.19
N PHE A 28 7.95 33.20 0.50
CA PHE A 28 9.19 32.65 1.06
C PHE A 28 10.31 33.70 1.13
N ALA A 29 10.37 34.64 0.19
CA ALA A 29 11.27 35.79 0.27
C ALA A 29 10.94 36.71 1.47
N GLU A 30 9.65 36.88 1.78
CA GLU A 30 9.16 37.65 2.94
C GLU A 30 9.42 36.96 4.28
N LEU A 31 9.46 35.62 4.31
CA LEU A 31 9.83 34.82 5.49
C LEU A 31 11.36 34.78 5.75
N SER A 32 12.18 35.02 4.73
CA SER A 32 13.64 34.93 4.81
C SER A 32 14.25 35.85 5.90
N PRO A 33 13.84 37.13 6.04
CA PRO A 33 14.29 37.98 7.14
C PRO A 33 13.86 37.48 8.53
N PHE A 34 12.70 36.83 8.67
CA PHE A 34 12.24 36.27 9.95
C PHE A 34 13.06 35.05 10.39
N ILE A 35 13.51 34.26 9.43
CA ILE A 35 14.41 33.11 9.64
C ILE A 35 15.84 33.61 9.96
N GLN A 36 16.29 34.68 9.28
CA GLN A 36 17.59 35.30 9.52
C GLN A 36 17.66 36.19 10.78
N ALA A 37 16.54 36.76 11.24
CA ALA A 37 16.52 37.59 12.45
C ALA A 37 16.64 36.76 13.74
N ARG A 38 16.23 35.48 13.72
CA ARG A 38 16.34 34.57 14.87
C ARG A 38 17.75 34.00 15.10
N THR A 39 18.68 34.18 14.18
CA THR A 39 20.09 33.75 14.35
C THR A 39 20.98 34.83 14.98
N LYS A 40 20.43 36.02 15.30
CA LYS A 40 21.13 37.11 15.99
C LYS A 40 20.54 37.48 17.35
N ASP A 41 19.60 36.70 17.86
CA ASP A 41 19.00 36.92 19.19
C ASP A 41 19.93 36.35 20.27
N ASP A 42 20.16 37.07 21.37
CA ASP A 42 21.00 36.63 22.50
C ASP A 42 20.54 35.27 23.07
N LYS A 43 19.26 34.94 22.85
CA LYS A 43 18.66 33.64 23.19
C LYS A 43 19.14 32.49 22.31
N ALA A 44 19.52 32.75 21.06
CA ALA A 44 20.09 31.75 20.16
C ALA A 44 21.56 31.46 20.51
N GLN A 45 22.32 32.47 20.92
CA GLN A 45 23.69 32.27 21.44
C GLN A 45 23.68 31.55 22.79
N GLN A 46 22.68 31.81 23.65
CA GLN A 46 22.48 31.06 24.88
C GLN A 46 22.12 29.58 24.61
N ALA A 47 21.28 29.30 23.60
CA ALA A 47 20.94 27.93 23.19
C ALA A 47 22.14 27.17 22.59
N GLU A 48 23.04 27.85 21.88
CA GLU A 48 24.32 27.31 21.40
C GLU A 48 25.28 27.01 22.57
N ALA A 49 25.37 27.91 23.55
CA ALA A 49 26.16 27.71 24.77
C ALA A 49 25.62 26.57 25.65
N ASP A 50 24.30 26.36 25.66
CA ASP A 50 23.64 25.28 26.39
C ASP A 50 23.72 23.93 25.63
N PHE A 51 23.78 23.96 24.29
CA PHE A 51 24.09 22.80 23.45
C PHE A 51 25.51 22.28 23.69
N GLN A 52 26.50 23.16 23.76
CA GLN A 52 27.88 22.81 24.14
C GLN A 52 28.01 22.27 25.58
N LYS A 53 26.99 22.51 26.41
CA LYS A 53 26.90 22.02 27.81
C LYS A 53 26.00 20.78 27.97
N GLY A 54 25.49 20.21 26.88
CA GLY A 54 24.74 18.94 26.91
C GLY A 54 23.37 19.02 27.58
N LYS A 55 22.63 20.13 27.44
CA LYS A 55 21.22 20.20 27.87
C LYS A 55 20.23 20.18 26.70
N ASP A 56 19.11 19.52 26.97
CA ASP A 56 18.15 18.93 26.03
C ASP A 56 17.45 19.94 25.09
N ASN A 57 17.79 19.86 23.80
CA ASN A 57 17.21 20.65 22.70
C ASN A 57 16.23 19.84 21.83
N SER A 58 15.61 18.79 22.37
CA SER A 58 14.73 17.93 21.56
C SER A 58 13.55 18.68 20.94
N LEU A 59 13.06 19.76 21.53
CA LEU A 59 11.89 20.47 21.02
C LEU A 59 12.18 21.22 19.71
N THR A 60 13.26 22.00 19.65
CA THR A 60 13.63 22.78 18.46
C THR A 60 14.00 21.88 17.29
N ILE A 61 14.72 20.79 17.56
CA ILE A 61 15.08 19.79 16.53
C ILE A 61 13.83 19.03 16.06
N LYS A 62 12.91 18.65 16.97
CA LYS A 62 11.63 18.04 16.60
C LYS A 62 10.76 18.98 15.76
N SER A 63 10.73 20.28 16.07
CA SER A 63 9.99 21.27 15.29
C SER A 63 10.57 21.47 13.90
N LEU A 64 11.91 21.50 13.77
CA LEU A 64 12.58 21.60 12.47
C LEU A 64 12.36 20.34 11.63
N LEU A 65 12.48 19.16 12.23
CA LEU A 65 12.26 17.88 11.57
C LEU A 65 10.80 17.70 11.15
N ALA A 66 9.84 18.18 11.96
CA ALA A 66 8.43 18.19 11.63
C ALA A 66 8.12 19.15 10.48
N ALA A 67 8.74 20.34 10.44
CA ALA A 67 8.61 21.28 9.33
C ALA A 67 9.19 20.69 8.03
N PHE A 68 10.35 20.03 8.12
CA PHE A 68 11.02 19.38 6.99
C PHE A 68 10.19 18.21 6.45
N ASN A 69 9.73 17.30 7.30
CA ASN A 69 8.89 16.17 6.89
C ASN A 69 7.56 16.62 6.28
N ARG A 70 7.02 17.76 6.72
CA ARG A 70 5.79 18.33 6.15
C ARG A 70 6.03 19.03 4.81
N LEU A 71 7.17 19.69 4.61
CA LEU A 71 7.58 20.21 3.30
C LEU A 71 7.78 19.08 2.28
N VAL A 72 8.37 17.97 2.71
CA VAL A 72 8.49 16.75 1.88
C VAL A 72 7.11 16.21 1.50
N ALA A 73 6.18 16.09 2.44
CA ALA A 73 4.81 15.64 2.15
C ALA A 73 4.03 16.58 1.21
N LEU A 74 4.27 17.90 1.30
CA LEU A 74 3.67 18.88 0.38
C LEU A 74 4.28 18.77 -1.02
N SER A 75 5.58 18.55 -1.15
CA SER A 75 6.24 18.36 -2.46
C SER A 75 5.74 17.11 -3.20
N GLN A 76 5.33 16.07 -2.47
CA GLN A 76 4.81 14.81 -3.03
C GLN A 76 3.42 14.97 -3.67
N ASN A 77 2.68 16.02 -3.32
CA ASN A 77 1.32 16.28 -3.81
C ASN A 77 1.22 17.54 -4.67
N ALA A 78 2.36 18.21 -4.91
CA ALA A 78 2.43 19.44 -5.68
C ALA A 78 2.51 19.15 -7.19
N THR A 79 2.05 20.09 -8.01
CA THR A 79 2.34 20.05 -9.45
C THR A 79 3.84 20.10 -9.69
N ARG A 80 4.31 19.58 -10.83
CA ARG A 80 5.75 19.40 -11.12
C ARG A 80 6.59 20.67 -10.88
N GLU A 81 6.13 21.83 -11.32
CA GLU A 81 6.82 23.11 -11.07
C GLU A 81 6.86 23.51 -9.59
N LYS A 82 5.78 23.28 -8.84
CA LYS A 82 5.73 23.55 -7.39
C LYS A 82 6.61 22.55 -6.61
N ALA A 83 6.69 21.30 -7.06
CA ALA A 83 7.56 20.29 -6.48
C ALA A 83 9.05 20.61 -6.75
N ASP A 84 9.40 21.01 -7.97
CA ASP A 84 10.77 21.39 -8.34
C ASP A 84 11.24 22.65 -7.57
N LEU A 85 10.37 23.65 -7.40
CA LEU A 85 10.64 24.84 -6.57
C LEU A 85 10.81 24.48 -5.08
N LEU A 86 9.98 23.58 -4.55
CA LEU A 86 10.09 23.09 -3.17
C LEU A 86 11.38 22.29 -2.96
N ILE A 87 11.80 21.51 -3.95
CA ILE A 87 13.06 20.76 -3.93
C ILE A 87 14.27 21.71 -3.98
N GLU A 88 14.22 22.75 -4.81
CA GLU A 88 15.26 23.78 -4.89
C GLU A 88 15.40 24.54 -3.56
N LEU A 89 14.27 24.91 -2.94
CA LEU A 89 14.24 25.56 -1.63
C LEU A 89 14.76 24.64 -0.50
N LEU A 90 14.42 23.35 -0.54
CA LEU A 90 14.97 22.34 0.39
C LEU A 90 16.48 22.14 0.18
N GLY A 91 16.96 22.25 -1.06
CA GLY A 91 18.39 22.27 -1.41
C GLY A 91 19.12 23.48 -0.81
N ASN A 92 18.55 24.68 -0.95
CA ASN A 92 19.13 25.89 -0.37
C ASN A 92 19.12 25.89 1.17
N PHE A 93 18.08 25.31 1.78
CA PHE A 93 18.00 25.14 3.24
C PHE A 93 19.07 24.19 3.79
N SER A 94 19.39 23.12 3.04
CA SER A 94 20.42 22.14 3.42
C SER A 94 21.85 22.63 3.21
N VAL A 95 22.10 23.46 2.18
CA VAL A 95 23.41 24.13 1.98
C VAL A 95 23.72 25.15 3.08
N SER A 96 22.69 25.78 3.65
CA SER A 96 22.82 26.78 4.73
C SER A 96 23.17 26.16 6.10
N TYR A 97 23.07 24.83 6.24
CA TYR A 97 23.20 24.11 7.51
C TYR A 97 24.36 23.11 7.53
N HIS A 98 25.38 23.31 6.69
CA HIS A 98 26.58 22.47 6.68
C HIS A 98 27.59 22.97 7.75
N PRO A 99 27.99 22.18 8.76
CA PRO A 99 28.83 22.68 9.85
C PRO A 99 30.29 23.01 9.50
N ASN A 100 30.70 22.95 8.22
CA ASN A 100 32.09 23.14 7.79
C ASN A 100 32.18 23.57 6.30
N SER A 101 31.56 24.68 5.91
CA SER A 101 31.90 25.35 4.65
C SER A 101 32.83 26.54 4.93
N PRO A 102 34.09 26.53 4.48
CA PRO A 102 35.06 27.56 4.82
C PRO A 102 34.90 28.77 3.90
N SER A 103 34.47 29.89 4.45
CA SER A 103 34.83 31.20 3.91
C SER A 103 35.32 32.10 5.04
N GLY A 104 36.57 32.56 4.91
CA GLY A 104 37.08 33.68 5.70
C GLY A 104 37.99 33.35 6.89
N LYS A 105 39.30 33.25 6.59
CA LYS A 105 40.47 33.75 7.37
C LYS A 105 40.37 33.78 8.91
N GLY A 106 41.24 33.01 9.59
CA GLY A 106 41.73 33.43 10.91
C GLY A 106 42.30 32.35 11.83
N LYS A 107 43.64 32.26 11.84
CA LYS A 107 44.55 31.86 12.95
C LYS A 107 44.35 30.51 13.67
N TRP A 108 45.40 29.70 13.54
CA TRP A 108 45.80 28.56 14.35
C TRP A 108 45.66 28.79 15.87
N TYR A 109 45.13 27.79 16.58
CA TYR A 109 45.27 27.65 18.02
C TYR A 109 45.88 26.29 18.36
N GLU A 110 46.98 26.31 19.12
CA GLU A 110 47.63 25.13 19.71
C GLU A 110 46.76 24.55 20.84
N PRO A 111 46.70 23.21 20.99
CA PRO A 111 45.99 22.60 22.12
C PRO A 111 46.92 22.45 23.33
N LYS A 112 46.68 23.23 24.38
CA LYS A 112 47.18 22.91 25.73
C LYS A 112 46.15 22.06 26.49
N LYS A 113 46.66 20.91 26.93
CA LYS A 113 46.19 19.96 27.94
C LYS A 113 45.09 20.47 28.89
N ILE A 114 43.92 19.83 28.83
CA ILE A 114 43.10 19.52 30.01
C ILE A 114 42.56 18.11 29.80
N GLY A 115 42.94 17.19 30.67
CA GLY A 115 42.36 15.85 30.73
C GLY A 115 41.35 15.80 31.87
N VAL A 116 40.13 15.35 31.58
CA VAL A 116 39.28 14.55 32.50
C VAL A 116 38.27 13.75 31.64
N GLY A 117 38.32 12.41 31.76
CA GLY A 117 37.16 11.50 31.76
C GLY A 117 36.20 11.42 30.57
N GLY A 118 36.35 10.35 29.77
CA GLY A 118 35.24 9.46 29.41
C GLY A 118 34.42 9.75 28.15
N VAL A 119 34.37 8.73 27.28
CA VAL A 119 33.54 8.55 26.07
C VAL A 119 34.10 9.17 24.78
N SER A 120 34.35 8.32 23.79
CA SER A 120 35.12 8.62 22.59
C SER A 120 34.31 9.33 21.51
N ALA A 121 34.75 10.54 21.14
CA ALA A 121 34.32 11.31 19.96
C ALA A 121 34.58 10.62 18.58
N ALA A 122 34.90 9.33 18.60
CA ALA A 122 35.07 8.46 17.44
C ALA A 122 33.76 7.77 17.03
N TRP A 123 32.82 7.56 17.96
CA TRP A 123 31.55 6.88 17.69
C TRP A 123 30.56 7.77 16.91
N GLU A 124 30.46 9.05 17.28
CA GLU A 124 29.54 10.01 16.64
C GLU A 124 29.96 10.38 15.21
N ARG A 125 31.28 10.49 14.95
CA ARG A 125 31.81 10.69 13.60
C ARG A 125 31.56 9.49 12.68
N ASN A 126 31.49 8.28 13.24
CA ASN A 126 31.23 7.05 12.47
C ASN A 126 29.75 6.95 12.05
N ILE A 127 28.82 7.34 12.94
CA ILE A 127 27.38 7.30 12.67
C ILE A 127 26.96 8.37 11.65
N LEU A 128 27.45 9.60 11.79
CA LEU A 128 27.16 10.67 10.84
C LEU A 128 27.82 10.42 9.47
N GLY A 129 29.02 9.86 9.44
CA GLY A 129 29.67 9.42 8.20
C GLY A 129 28.92 8.27 7.51
N LYS A 130 28.38 7.31 8.26
CA LYS A 130 27.58 6.20 7.72
C LYS A 130 26.21 6.64 7.21
N MET A 131 25.54 7.58 7.88
CA MET A 131 24.29 8.15 7.39
C MET A 131 24.50 9.00 6.12
N GLY A 132 25.60 9.75 6.05
CA GLY A 132 25.99 10.46 4.83
C GLY A 132 26.24 9.53 3.64
N ASN A 133 26.99 8.45 3.86
CA ASN A 133 27.27 7.47 2.80
C ASN A 133 26.02 6.71 2.34
N TYR A 134 25.14 6.32 3.27
CA TYR A 134 23.87 5.67 2.93
C TYR A 134 22.94 6.58 2.12
N HIS A 135 22.93 7.89 2.43
CA HIS A 135 22.18 8.87 1.66
C HIS A 135 22.78 9.09 0.26
N ILE A 136 24.12 9.14 0.14
CA ILE A 136 24.80 9.28 -1.15
C ILE A 136 24.54 8.06 -2.05
N GLU A 137 24.64 6.84 -1.50
CA GLU A 137 24.35 5.61 -2.24
C GLU A 137 22.89 5.54 -2.69
N TRP A 138 21.94 5.89 -1.81
CA TRP A 138 20.52 5.94 -2.15
C TRP A 138 20.19 6.98 -3.22
N VAL A 139 20.82 8.17 -3.17
CA VAL A 139 20.66 9.21 -4.19
C VAL A 139 21.26 8.77 -5.52
N GLU A 140 22.41 8.11 -5.53
CA GLU A 140 23.06 7.67 -6.76
C GLU A 140 22.34 6.48 -7.41
N GLU A 141 21.80 5.55 -6.62
CA GLU A 141 20.92 4.48 -7.10
C GLU A 141 19.66 5.06 -7.77
N ARG A 142 19.07 6.10 -7.18
CA ARG A 142 17.89 6.77 -7.71
C ARG A 142 18.21 7.56 -8.99
N LYS A 143 19.35 8.24 -9.06
CA LYS A 143 19.86 8.88 -10.29
C LYS A 143 20.08 7.87 -11.40
N ASN A 144 20.64 6.70 -11.09
CA ASN A 144 20.89 5.66 -12.09
C ASN A 144 19.60 5.02 -12.61
N SER A 145 18.61 4.81 -11.74
CA SER A 145 17.26 4.38 -12.13
C SER A 145 16.57 5.41 -13.04
N LEU A 146 16.71 6.70 -12.74
CA LEU A 146 16.21 7.79 -13.58
C LEU A 146 16.93 7.84 -14.94
N ARG A 147 18.26 7.75 -14.98
CA ARG A 147 19.03 7.69 -16.24
C ARG A 147 18.63 6.50 -17.11
N ALA A 148 18.43 5.33 -16.51
CA ALA A 148 17.98 4.13 -17.23
C ALA A 148 16.57 4.30 -17.81
N THR A 149 15.67 4.94 -17.06
CA THR A 149 14.31 5.25 -17.53
C THR A 149 14.35 6.29 -18.66
N LEU A 150 15.20 7.31 -18.55
CA LEU A 150 15.37 8.35 -19.57
C LEU A 150 15.94 7.78 -20.87
N LYS A 151 16.90 6.86 -20.76
CA LYS A 151 17.46 6.13 -21.91
C LYS A 151 16.40 5.31 -22.63
N LYS A 152 15.55 4.57 -21.89
CA LYS A 152 14.41 3.84 -22.47
C LYS A 152 13.42 4.77 -23.19
N LEU A 153 13.14 5.94 -22.63
CA LEU A 153 12.27 6.93 -23.27
C LEU A 153 12.90 7.52 -24.54
N GLN A 154 14.21 7.74 -24.56
CA GLN A 154 14.93 8.17 -25.75
C GLN A 154 14.97 7.09 -26.84
N GLU A 155 15.14 5.83 -26.47
CA GLU A 155 15.06 4.68 -27.40
C GLU A 155 13.65 4.54 -27.98
N ILE A 156 12.60 4.72 -27.17
CA ILE A 156 11.20 4.75 -27.65
C ILE A 156 10.99 5.92 -28.63
N LYS A 157 11.54 7.10 -28.32
CA LYS A 157 11.43 8.30 -29.17
C LYS A 157 12.19 8.14 -30.50
N ALA A 158 13.35 7.48 -30.47
CA ALA A 158 14.12 7.17 -31.67
C ALA A 158 13.42 6.09 -32.53
N GLY A 159 12.80 5.10 -31.90
CA GLY A 159 11.99 4.09 -32.60
C GLY A 159 10.72 4.65 -33.22
N THR A 160 10.10 5.67 -32.61
CA THR A 160 8.94 6.37 -33.19
C THR A 160 9.37 7.28 -34.36
N ALA A 161 10.52 7.94 -34.28
CA ALA A 161 11.07 8.73 -35.39
C ALA A 161 11.41 7.87 -36.63
N GLN A 162 11.93 6.65 -36.45
CA GLN A 162 12.14 5.70 -37.57
C GLN A 162 10.84 5.13 -38.16
N THR A 163 9.74 5.17 -37.40
CA THR A 163 8.42 4.73 -37.88
C THR A 163 7.72 5.85 -38.66
N GLU A 164 7.95 7.11 -38.28
CA GLU A 164 7.46 8.28 -39.00
C GLU A 164 8.24 8.55 -40.30
N GLU A 165 9.55 8.28 -40.34
CA GLU A 165 10.36 8.41 -41.57
C GLU A 165 10.01 7.39 -42.66
N ASN A 166 9.50 6.20 -42.28
CA ASN A 166 9.01 5.20 -43.24
C ASN A 166 7.56 5.40 -43.68
N THR A 167 6.80 6.27 -43.00
CA THR A 167 5.41 6.59 -43.38
C THR A 167 5.33 7.90 -44.18
N ALA A 168 6.40 8.72 -44.17
CA ALA A 168 6.48 9.99 -44.89
C ALA A 168 6.91 9.88 -46.37
N ASN A 169 7.14 8.67 -46.90
CA ASN A 169 7.63 8.48 -48.28
C ASN A 169 6.56 8.07 -49.30
N GLN A 170 5.28 8.22 -48.97
CA GLN A 170 4.20 7.80 -49.87
C GLN A 170 3.06 8.80 -50.07
N ASP A 171 3.21 10.08 -49.70
CA ASP A 171 2.25 11.09 -50.16
C ASP A 171 2.88 12.49 -50.32
N ASN A 172 2.56 13.09 -51.47
CA ASN A 172 2.67 14.49 -51.86
C ASN A 172 3.98 15.04 -52.45
N ASN A 173 4.00 14.98 -53.78
CA ASN A 173 4.47 16.05 -54.63
C ASN A 173 3.33 17.09 -54.82
N ASN A 174 3.31 18.18 -54.03
CA ASN A 174 2.99 19.50 -54.57
C ASN A 174 3.38 20.62 -53.59
N GLN A 175 4.29 21.45 -54.05
CA GLN A 175 4.82 22.67 -53.43
C GLN A 175 3.88 23.84 -53.73
N THR A 176 3.60 24.73 -52.77
CA THR A 176 3.98 26.17 -52.86
C THR A 176 3.58 26.99 -51.62
N ASN A 177 4.56 27.80 -51.16
CA ASN A 177 4.53 29.08 -50.44
C ASN A 177 3.42 29.41 -49.42
N GLU A 178 3.81 29.74 -48.19
CA GLU A 178 3.82 31.13 -47.69
C GLU A 178 4.51 31.27 -46.32
N THR A 179 4.93 32.50 -46.04
CA THR A 179 5.87 32.94 -45.01
C THR A 179 5.13 33.43 -43.75
N ASN A 180 5.79 33.35 -42.59
CA ASN A 180 5.50 34.06 -41.32
C ASN A 180 4.17 33.80 -40.59
N ASN A 181 4.20 33.02 -39.50
CA ASN A 181 3.49 33.38 -38.26
C ASN A 181 4.00 32.56 -37.05
N ASN A 182 4.83 33.16 -36.20
CA ASN A 182 5.37 32.53 -34.98
C ASN A 182 4.73 33.09 -33.68
N ASN A 183 3.51 33.61 -33.76
CA ASN A 183 2.79 34.20 -32.62
C ASN A 183 1.52 33.41 -32.20
N ASP A 184 1.22 32.28 -32.83
CA ASP A 184 0.01 31.47 -32.56
C ASP A 184 0.27 30.21 -31.70
N GLN A 185 1.52 29.89 -31.37
CA GLN A 185 1.84 28.66 -30.65
C GLN A 185 1.56 28.73 -29.14
N THR A 186 1.53 29.93 -28.55
CA THR A 186 1.25 30.13 -27.11
C THR A 186 -0.22 29.95 -26.77
N ASN A 187 -1.15 30.34 -27.67
CA ASN A 187 -2.58 30.28 -27.42
C ASN A 187 -3.15 28.84 -27.41
N ASN A 188 -2.51 27.89 -28.10
CA ASN A 188 -2.97 26.50 -28.13
C ASN A 188 -2.68 25.75 -26.82
N ASN A 189 -1.61 26.10 -26.11
CA ASN A 189 -1.24 25.43 -24.85
C ASN A 189 -2.22 25.78 -23.72
N ASP A 190 -2.67 27.03 -23.64
CA ASP A 190 -3.62 27.47 -22.62
C ASP A 190 -5.01 26.87 -22.84
N ALA A 191 -5.46 26.79 -24.10
CA ALA A 191 -6.71 26.14 -24.45
C ALA A 191 -6.70 24.64 -24.13
N GLN A 192 -5.57 23.96 -24.39
CA GLN A 192 -5.39 22.55 -24.06
C GLN A 192 -5.37 22.32 -22.54
N LEU A 193 -4.65 23.14 -21.79
CA LEU A 193 -4.58 23.04 -20.32
C LEU A 193 -5.94 23.30 -19.67
N ALA A 194 -6.71 24.26 -20.20
CA ALA A 194 -8.07 24.55 -19.74
C ALA A 194 -9.02 23.37 -19.99
N ALA A 195 -8.96 22.77 -21.19
CA ALA A 195 -9.73 21.58 -21.52
C ALA A 195 -9.38 20.39 -20.60
N GLU A 196 -8.09 20.14 -20.36
CA GLU A 196 -7.61 19.08 -19.48
C GLU A 196 -8.10 19.27 -18.04
N LYS A 197 -8.01 20.50 -17.51
CA LYS A 197 -8.47 20.82 -16.16
C LYS A 197 -9.98 20.57 -16.01
N LYS A 198 -10.77 20.99 -17.00
CA LYS A 198 -12.22 20.79 -17.01
C LYS A 198 -12.59 19.32 -17.05
N VAL A 199 -12.01 18.54 -17.97
CA VAL A 199 -12.24 17.08 -18.09
C VAL A 199 -11.88 16.36 -16.79
N LYS A 200 -10.73 16.68 -16.17
CA LYS A 200 -10.32 16.08 -14.90
C LYS A 200 -11.30 16.33 -13.76
N VAL A 201 -11.86 17.55 -13.67
CA VAL A 201 -12.84 17.89 -12.64
C VAL A 201 -14.12 17.06 -12.81
N VAL A 202 -14.64 16.97 -14.03
CA VAL A 202 -15.86 16.20 -14.33
C VAL A 202 -15.64 14.70 -14.08
N ILE A 203 -14.52 14.13 -14.54
CA ILE A 203 -14.19 12.72 -14.29
C ILE A 203 -14.04 12.43 -12.80
N LYS A 204 -13.45 13.34 -12.03
CA LYS A 204 -13.36 13.20 -10.56
C LYS A 204 -14.75 13.22 -9.91
N ALA A 205 -15.63 14.13 -10.34
CA ALA A 205 -16.99 14.23 -9.83
C ALA A 205 -17.80 12.97 -10.16
N ALA A 206 -17.68 12.45 -11.39
CA ALA A 206 -18.33 11.21 -11.81
C ALA A 206 -17.84 9.98 -11.03
N ASN A 207 -16.54 9.86 -10.78
CA ASN A 207 -16.02 8.77 -9.95
C ASN A 207 -16.54 8.84 -8.51
N ALA A 208 -16.68 10.04 -7.94
CA ALA A 208 -17.32 10.20 -6.62
C ALA A 208 -18.81 9.80 -6.68
N ALA A 209 -19.51 10.23 -7.73
CA ALA A 209 -20.93 9.93 -7.93
C ALA A 209 -21.23 8.43 -8.08
N LEU A 210 -20.32 7.63 -8.65
CA LEU A 210 -20.49 6.16 -8.71
C LEU A 210 -20.71 5.50 -7.34
N THR A 211 -20.21 6.12 -6.27
CA THR A 211 -20.39 5.64 -4.89
C THR A 211 -21.53 6.35 -4.14
N SER A 212 -22.12 7.38 -4.74
CA SER A 212 -23.22 8.13 -4.13
C SER A 212 -24.49 7.29 -4.05
N SER A 213 -25.23 7.47 -2.97
CA SER A 213 -26.62 7.01 -2.81
C SER A 213 -27.63 8.09 -3.22
N ASP A 214 -27.19 9.33 -3.37
CA ASP A 214 -28.02 10.44 -3.82
C ASP A 214 -28.15 10.42 -5.35
N LEU A 215 -29.36 10.13 -5.83
CA LEU A 215 -29.69 10.13 -7.26
C LEU A 215 -29.36 11.48 -7.90
N GLY A 216 -29.61 12.61 -7.24
CA GLY A 216 -29.34 13.94 -7.79
C GLY A 216 -27.86 14.17 -8.08
N VAL A 217 -26.97 13.65 -7.23
CA VAL A 217 -25.51 13.69 -7.45
C VAL A 217 -25.12 12.85 -8.68
N VAL A 218 -25.72 11.68 -8.85
CA VAL A 218 -25.48 10.81 -10.00
C VAL A 218 -26.02 11.43 -11.29
N GLU A 219 -27.24 11.96 -11.28
CA GLU A 219 -27.85 12.62 -12.45
C GLU A 219 -27.06 13.84 -12.91
N LYS A 220 -26.57 14.66 -11.96
CA LYS A 220 -25.71 15.80 -12.27
C LYS A 220 -24.42 15.34 -12.95
N ALA A 221 -23.75 14.33 -12.40
CA ALA A 221 -22.51 13.81 -12.96
C ALA A 221 -22.73 13.13 -14.33
N THR A 222 -23.86 12.44 -14.54
CA THR A 222 -24.25 11.90 -15.86
C THR A 222 -24.39 13.03 -16.88
N ALA A 223 -25.08 14.13 -16.53
CA ALA A 223 -25.26 15.27 -17.43
C ALA A 223 -23.90 15.90 -17.81
N GLU A 224 -23.03 16.17 -16.83
CA GLU A 224 -21.71 16.76 -17.08
C GLU A 224 -20.81 15.86 -17.95
N LEU A 225 -20.87 14.53 -17.78
CA LEU A 225 -20.15 13.59 -18.65
C LEU A 225 -20.72 13.54 -20.08
N THR A 226 -22.06 13.59 -20.20
CA THR A 226 -22.74 13.60 -21.50
C THR A 226 -22.38 14.87 -22.28
N ASP A 227 -22.31 16.02 -21.61
CA ASP A 227 -21.87 17.28 -22.20
C ASP A 227 -20.43 17.21 -22.74
N LEU A 228 -19.51 16.53 -22.03
CA LEU A 228 -18.15 16.30 -22.53
C LEU A 228 -18.11 15.33 -23.71
N GLN A 229 -18.90 14.24 -23.65
CA GLN A 229 -18.99 13.26 -24.74
C GLN A 229 -19.45 13.91 -26.05
N PHE A 230 -20.41 14.83 -25.97
CA PHE A 230 -20.96 15.56 -27.12
C PHE A 230 -20.36 16.96 -27.30
N SER A 231 -19.29 17.32 -26.60
CA SER A 231 -18.66 18.64 -26.72
C SER A 231 -18.21 18.90 -28.16
N ASN A 232 -18.47 20.11 -28.67
CA ASN A 232 -17.97 20.58 -29.97
C ASN A 232 -16.48 20.98 -29.90
N ASN A 233 -15.89 21.03 -28.71
CA ASN A 233 -14.47 21.30 -28.52
C ASN A 233 -13.66 19.99 -28.66
N GLN A 234 -12.89 19.90 -29.75
CA GLN A 234 -12.06 18.73 -30.08
C GLN A 234 -11.03 18.41 -28.98
N LEU A 235 -10.50 19.41 -28.27
CA LEU A 235 -9.54 19.21 -27.18
C LEU A 235 -10.19 18.56 -25.96
N GLU A 236 -11.40 19.00 -25.59
CA GLU A 236 -12.17 18.38 -24.49
C GLU A 236 -12.53 16.93 -24.83
N ARG A 237 -13.01 16.67 -26.05
CA ARG A 237 -13.38 15.31 -26.48
C ARG A 237 -12.17 14.38 -26.54
N GLY A 238 -11.04 14.85 -27.05
CA GLY A 238 -9.78 14.08 -27.09
C GLY A 238 -9.29 13.70 -25.70
N GLU A 239 -9.27 14.65 -24.76
CA GLU A 239 -8.83 14.40 -23.39
C GLU A 239 -9.84 13.54 -22.60
N PHE A 240 -11.14 13.71 -22.85
CA PHE A 240 -12.19 12.85 -22.31
C PHE A 240 -12.00 11.38 -22.70
N ASN A 241 -11.76 11.10 -23.99
CA ASN A 241 -11.51 9.75 -24.47
C ASN A 241 -10.21 9.16 -23.91
N LYS A 242 -9.14 9.95 -23.84
CA LYS A 242 -7.84 9.53 -23.28
C LYS A 242 -7.93 9.13 -21.81
N GLN A 243 -8.84 9.74 -21.05
CA GLN A 243 -9.07 9.41 -19.64
C GLN A 243 -10.13 8.30 -19.44
N GLY A 244 -10.59 7.64 -20.50
CA GLY A 244 -11.57 6.55 -20.41
C GLY A 244 -13.00 7.03 -20.15
N GLY A 245 -13.34 8.24 -20.60
CA GLY A 245 -14.66 8.84 -20.37
C GLY A 245 -15.85 8.01 -20.86
N GLU A 246 -15.72 7.29 -21.98
CA GLU A 246 -16.79 6.45 -22.53
C GLU A 246 -17.22 5.30 -21.59
N ASP A 247 -16.26 4.58 -21.01
CA ASP A 247 -16.52 3.52 -20.01
C ASP A 247 -17.13 4.10 -18.73
N LEU A 248 -16.75 5.34 -18.38
CA LEU A 248 -17.31 6.03 -17.21
C LEU A 248 -18.77 6.46 -17.42
N VAL A 249 -19.14 6.86 -18.65
CA VAL A 249 -20.53 7.17 -19.03
C VAL A 249 -21.41 5.92 -18.87
N GLU A 250 -20.97 4.77 -19.37
CA GLU A 250 -21.73 3.52 -19.23
C GLU A 250 -21.92 3.13 -17.76
N LYS A 251 -20.86 3.22 -16.95
CA LYS A 251 -20.92 2.94 -15.50
C LYS A 251 -21.87 3.87 -14.76
N ILE A 252 -21.86 5.17 -15.07
CA ILE A 252 -22.70 6.14 -14.37
C ILE A 252 -24.17 6.04 -14.78
N LEU A 253 -24.45 5.74 -16.06
CA LEU A 253 -25.81 5.45 -16.53
C LEU A 253 -26.39 4.20 -15.86
N ASN A 254 -25.61 3.12 -15.78
CA ASN A 254 -25.99 1.92 -15.04
C ASN A 254 -26.27 2.23 -13.55
N ARG A 255 -25.47 3.08 -12.92
CA ARG A 255 -25.69 3.50 -11.53
C ARG A 255 -26.95 4.36 -11.39
N GLN A 256 -27.18 5.29 -12.31
CA GLN A 256 -28.39 6.12 -12.33
C GLN A 256 -29.64 5.25 -12.49
N GLU A 257 -29.61 4.26 -13.38
CA GLU A 257 -30.70 3.31 -13.57
C GLU A 257 -30.92 2.44 -12.32
N GLN A 258 -29.86 1.96 -11.68
CA GLN A 258 -29.96 1.28 -10.38
C GLN A 258 -30.66 2.16 -9.34
N LEU A 259 -30.30 3.45 -9.24
CA LEU A 259 -30.88 4.39 -8.28
C LEU A 259 -32.33 4.77 -8.63
N LYS A 260 -32.68 4.91 -9.91
CA LYS A 260 -34.07 5.12 -10.37
C LYS A 260 -34.94 3.92 -10.06
N ASN A 261 -34.41 2.71 -10.27
CA ASN A 261 -35.10 1.46 -9.97
C ASN A 261 -35.10 1.12 -8.47
N SER A 262 -34.27 1.78 -7.66
CA SER A 262 -34.25 1.69 -6.20
C SER A 262 -34.84 2.91 -5.49
N GLY A 263 -35.52 3.79 -6.24
CA GLY A 263 -36.39 4.80 -5.65
C GLY A 263 -37.37 4.14 -4.68
N PRO A 264 -37.88 4.87 -3.67
CA PRO A 264 -38.83 4.32 -2.71
C PRO A 264 -40.09 3.88 -3.47
N GLN A 265 -40.11 2.62 -3.90
CA GLN A 265 -41.34 1.91 -4.15
C GLN A 265 -42.10 2.04 -2.84
N GLY A 266 -43.18 2.82 -2.90
CA GLY A 266 -43.84 3.34 -1.73
C GLY A 266 -44.04 2.26 -0.67
N GLU A 267 -43.82 2.63 0.58
CA GLU A 267 -44.05 1.84 1.79
C GLU A 267 -45.46 1.22 1.90
N ASN A 268 -46.34 1.42 0.92
CA ASN A 268 -47.75 1.04 1.01
C ASN A 268 -48.18 -0.19 0.21
N ASN A 269 -47.31 -0.84 -0.59
CA ASN A 269 -47.67 -2.08 -1.32
C ASN A 269 -46.72 -3.27 -1.06
N GLN A 270 -45.92 -3.24 0.01
CA GLN A 270 -44.96 -4.31 0.33
C GLN A 270 -45.57 -5.51 1.08
N LYS A 271 -46.91 -5.68 1.02
CA LYS A 271 -47.61 -6.73 1.78
C LYS A 271 -47.44 -8.12 1.17
N ASP A 272 -47.05 -8.21 -0.10
CA ASP A 272 -46.95 -9.48 -0.85
C ASP A 272 -45.55 -9.76 -1.39
N ASP A 273 -44.47 -9.15 -0.88
CA ASP A 273 -43.12 -9.55 -1.28
C ASP A 273 -42.75 -10.87 -0.57
N PRO A 274 -42.71 -12.02 -1.28
CA PRO A 274 -42.54 -13.33 -0.68
C PRO A 274 -41.16 -13.54 -0.04
N ILE A 275 -40.15 -12.72 -0.38
CA ILE A 275 -38.78 -12.83 0.13
C ILE A 275 -38.45 -11.78 1.20
N GLN A 276 -39.40 -10.93 1.57
CA GLN A 276 -39.23 -9.96 2.67
C GLN A 276 -38.82 -10.63 4.01
N PRO A 277 -39.39 -11.78 4.42
CA PRO A 277 -38.96 -12.49 5.62
C PRO A 277 -37.48 -12.91 5.55
N ASP A 278 -37.01 -13.38 4.40
CA ASP A 278 -35.62 -13.80 4.20
C ASP A 278 -34.64 -12.64 4.30
N ARG A 279 -34.98 -11.47 3.75
CA ARG A 279 -34.18 -10.23 3.92
C ARG A 279 -34.09 -9.83 5.38
N ALA A 280 -35.20 -9.81 6.09
CA ALA A 280 -35.25 -9.44 7.50
C ALA A 280 -34.43 -10.43 8.35
N ALA A 281 -34.53 -11.73 8.09
CA ALA A 281 -33.75 -12.77 8.75
C ALA A 281 -32.25 -12.59 8.49
N ALA A 282 -31.85 -12.36 7.24
CA ALA A 282 -30.45 -12.15 6.87
C ALA A 282 -29.85 -10.89 7.54
N ILE A 283 -30.57 -9.77 7.55
CA ILE A 283 -30.15 -8.53 8.21
C ILE A 283 -29.96 -8.76 9.71
N THR A 284 -30.91 -9.46 10.34
CA THR A 284 -30.87 -9.78 11.78
C THR A 284 -29.69 -10.69 12.11
N GLU A 285 -29.45 -11.74 11.32
CA GLU A 285 -28.31 -12.66 11.50
C GLU A 285 -26.97 -11.92 11.41
N ILE A 286 -26.80 -11.04 10.43
CA ILE A 286 -25.61 -10.19 10.28
C ILE A 286 -25.44 -9.25 11.49
N ALA A 287 -26.52 -8.57 11.91
CA ALA A 287 -26.48 -7.64 13.04
C ALA A 287 -26.09 -8.35 14.34
N ASN A 288 -26.65 -9.53 14.58
CA ASN A 288 -26.30 -10.38 15.71
C ASN A 288 -24.83 -10.78 15.67
N LYS A 289 -24.31 -11.20 14.51
CA LYS A 289 -22.90 -11.61 14.38
C LYS A 289 -21.92 -10.44 14.57
N LEU A 290 -22.24 -9.25 14.06
CA LEU A 290 -21.46 -8.04 14.32
C LEU A 290 -21.38 -7.73 15.82
N THR A 291 -22.52 -7.82 16.51
CA THR A 291 -22.62 -7.58 17.96
C THR A 291 -21.85 -8.62 18.76
N GLU A 292 -22.04 -9.92 18.46
CA GLU A 292 -21.38 -11.05 19.13
C GLU A 292 -19.86 -10.97 19.04
N THR A 293 -19.34 -10.57 17.88
CA THR A 293 -17.89 -10.51 17.61
C THR A 293 -17.24 -9.17 17.99
N GLY A 294 -18.04 -8.15 18.31
CA GLY A 294 -17.55 -6.79 18.52
C GLY A 294 -16.88 -6.19 17.28
N VAL A 295 -17.23 -6.67 16.09
CA VAL A 295 -16.76 -6.13 14.80
C VAL A 295 -17.74 -5.05 14.35
N LYS A 296 -17.20 -3.88 14.01
CA LYS A 296 -17.98 -2.75 13.45
C LYS A 296 -18.08 -2.89 11.93
N THR A 297 -19.17 -2.40 11.34
CA THR A 297 -19.30 -2.36 9.86
C THR A 297 -18.19 -1.54 9.21
N SER A 298 -17.76 -0.44 9.85
CA SER A 298 -16.63 0.39 9.41
C SER A 298 -15.27 -0.33 9.42
N GLU A 299 -15.15 -1.46 10.12
CA GLU A 299 -13.94 -2.29 10.14
C GLU A 299 -13.90 -3.31 8.98
N LEU A 300 -14.99 -3.43 8.22
CA LEU A 300 -15.11 -4.28 7.03
C LEU A 300 -14.85 -3.49 5.74
N SER A 301 -14.78 -4.19 4.61
CA SER A 301 -14.73 -3.56 3.28
C SER A 301 -15.91 -2.60 3.08
N ASN A 302 -15.68 -1.51 2.31
CA ASN A 302 -16.70 -0.53 1.94
C ASN A 302 -17.94 -1.18 1.28
N ASP A 303 -17.77 -2.35 0.67
CA ASP A 303 -18.87 -3.15 0.11
C ASP A 303 -19.93 -3.54 1.15
N TYR A 304 -19.60 -3.52 2.44
CA TYR A 304 -20.47 -3.94 3.54
C TYR A 304 -20.97 -2.79 4.43
N HIS A 305 -20.60 -1.53 4.17
CA HIS A 305 -21.02 -0.41 5.05
C HIS A 305 -22.53 -0.18 5.00
N ASP A 306 -23.13 -0.23 3.80
CA ASP A 306 -24.57 -0.05 3.58
C ASP A 306 -25.33 -1.38 3.38
N TYR A 307 -24.91 -2.43 4.09
CA TYR A 307 -25.39 -3.79 3.86
C TYR A 307 -26.93 -3.92 3.97
N GLN A 308 -27.57 -3.14 4.85
CA GLN A 308 -29.02 -3.15 5.03
C GLN A 308 -29.74 -2.61 3.78
N ALA A 309 -29.27 -1.49 3.23
CA ALA A 309 -29.83 -0.90 2.02
C ALA A 309 -29.61 -1.81 0.81
N LYS A 310 -28.39 -2.38 0.68
CA LYS A 310 -28.09 -3.38 -0.36
C LYS A 310 -29.00 -4.60 -0.26
N MET A 311 -29.21 -5.13 0.94
CA MET A 311 -30.08 -6.30 1.15
C MET A 311 -31.53 -6.01 0.77
N LYS A 312 -32.05 -4.82 1.08
CA LYS A 312 -33.40 -4.38 0.70
C LYS A 312 -33.60 -4.36 -0.82
N GLY A 313 -32.55 -4.06 -1.58
CA GLY A 313 -32.58 -4.03 -3.05
C GLY A 313 -32.51 -5.41 -3.73
N PHE A 314 -32.28 -6.50 -2.99
CA PHE A 314 -32.23 -7.83 -3.59
C PHE A 314 -33.62 -8.38 -3.87
N THR A 315 -33.81 -8.87 -5.10
CA THR A 315 -35.08 -9.35 -5.63
C THR A 315 -35.21 -10.86 -5.65
N ASN A 316 -34.17 -11.59 -5.23
CA ASN A 316 -34.23 -13.05 -5.11
C ASN A 316 -33.42 -13.58 -3.92
N LEU A 317 -33.80 -14.77 -3.46
CA LEU A 317 -33.22 -15.46 -2.30
C LEU A 317 -31.71 -15.76 -2.46
N ASN A 318 -31.24 -16.01 -3.68
CA ASN A 318 -29.83 -16.32 -3.93
C ASN A 318 -28.94 -15.11 -3.67
N GLN A 319 -29.34 -13.92 -4.14
CA GLN A 319 -28.61 -12.67 -3.87
C GLN A 319 -28.50 -12.40 -2.37
N ILE A 320 -29.62 -12.55 -1.64
CA ILE A 320 -29.70 -12.40 -0.19
C ILE A 320 -28.71 -13.34 0.51
N ASN A 321 -28.81 -14.64 0.20
CA ASN A 321 -27.98 -15.66 0.82
C ASN A 321 -26.50 -15.47 0.48
N ASN A 322 -26.15 -15.22 -0.78
CA ASN A 322 -24.77 -15.01 -1.20
C ASN A 322 -24.14 -13.79 -0.51
N PHE A 323 -24.86 -12.66 -0.48
CA PHE A 323 -24.37 -11.46 0.18
C PHE A 323 -24.24 -11.67 1.70
N LYS A 324 -25.25 -12.28 2.34
CA LYS A 324 -25.21 -12.63 3.77
C LYS A 324 -23.99 -13.48 4.10
N ASN A 325 -23.79 -14.57 3.37
CA ASN A 325 -22.71 -15.52 3.63
C ASN A 325 -21.33 -14.88 3.44
N ASN A 326 -21.15 -14.04 2.41
CA ASN A 326 -19.92 -13.29 2.20
C ASN A 326 -19.66 -12.31 3.36
N MET A 327 -20.69 -11.60 3.82
CA MET A 327 -20.56 -10.68 4.93
C MET A 327 -20.24 -11.40 6.25
N LEU A 328 -20.91 -12.53 6.54
CA LEU A 328 -20.61 -13.36 7.71
C LEU A 328 -19.17 -13.89 7.69
N ALA A 329 -18.67 -14.29 6.51
CA ALA A 329 -17.27 -14.69 6.34
C ALA A 329 -16.31 -13.52 6.59
N ALA A 330 -16.63 -12.32 6.11
CA ALA A 330 -15.84 -11.12 6.37
C ALA A 330 -15.82 -10.71 7.84
N ILE A 331 -16.97 -10.81 8.54
CA ILE A 331 -17.07 -10.59 9.99
C ILE A 331 -16.19 -11.59 10.75
N ALA A 332 -16.29 -12.88 10.42
CA ALA A 332 -15.48 -13.91 11.04
C ALA A 332 -13.97 -13.70 10.81
N ALA A 333 -13.57 -13.36 9.57
CA ALA A 333 -12.18 -13.04 9.25
C ALA A 333 -11.67 -11.83 10.04
N LYS A 334 -12.48 -10.77 10.17
CA LYS A 334 -12.09 -9.58 10.95
C LYS A 334 -12.03 -9.84 12.45
N ALA A 335 -12.93 -10.66 12.98
CA ALA A 335 -12.89 -11.08 14.38
C ALA A 335 -11.59 -11.87 14.68
N GLN A 336 -11.23 -12.80 13.78
CA GLN A 336 -9.97 -13.54 13.89
C GLN A 336 -8.75 -12.61 13.80
N GLU A 337 -8.75 -11.65 12.88
CA GLU A 337 -7.68 -10.64 12.77
C GLU A 337 -7.46 -9.88 14.08
N LYS A 338 -8.53 -9.52 14.80
CA LYS A 338 -8.44 -8.84 16.11
C LYS A 338 -7.83 -9.74 17.18
N GLN A 339 -8.28 -11.01 17.25
CA GLN A 339 -7.73 -11.98 18.18
C GLN A 339 -6.23 -12.24 17.90
N ASP A 340 -5.85 -12.40 16.63
CA ASP A 340 -4.46 -12.60 16.21
C ASP A 340 -3.61 -11.36 16.53
N ALA A 341 -4.18 -10.16 16.45
CA ALA A 341 -3.50 -8.91 16.84
C ALA A 341 -3.22 -8.86 18.34
N GLU A 342 -4.19 -9.19 19.19
CA GLU A 342 -4.00 -9.24 20.65
C GLU A 342 -2.93 -10.28 21.03
N GLN A 343 -3.00 -11.48 20.45
CA GLN A 343 -2.00 -12.53 20.69
C GLN A 343 -0.60 -12.10 20.23
N MET A 344 -0.49 -11.43 19.08
CA MET A 344 0.79 -10.92 18.60
C MET A 344 1.35 -9.83 19.52
N ASP A 345 0.51 -8.87 19.92
CA ASP A 345 0.88 -7.79 20.84
C ASP A 345 1.41 -8.38 22.18
N ASP A 346 0.80 -9.45 22.68
CA ASP A 346 1.27 -10.16 23.88
C ASP A 346 2.58 -10.93 23.65
N LYS A 347 2.71 -11.68 22.54
CA LYS A 347 3.96 -12.37 22.17
C LYS A 347 5.14 -11.40 22.11
N VAL A 348 4.95 -10.27 21.42
CA VAL A 348 5.98 -9.25 21.21
C VAL A 348 6.32 -8.54 22.53
N ARG A 349 5.33 -8.19 23.36
CA ARG A 349 5.57 -7.57 24.67
C ARG A 349 6.42 -8.47 25.58
N ASN A 350 6.14 -9.77 25.57
CA ASN A 350 6.86 -10.76 26.38
C ASN A 350 8.30 -10.99 25.93
N ASN A 351 8.67 -10.64 24.69
CA ASN A 351 10.05 -10.79 24.22
C ASN A 351 11.03 -9.80 24.85
N SER A 352 10.54 -8.65 25.33
CA SER A 352 11.39 -7.63 25.97
C SER A 352 12.20 -8.15 27.15
N GLN A 353 11.72 -9.21 27.81
CA GLN A 353 12.38 -9.85 28.96
C GLN A 353 13.24 -11.07 28.57
N LYS A 354 13.11 -11.58 27.34
CA LYS A 354 13.82 -12.77 26.86
C LYS A 354 15.18 -12.42 26.29
N THR A 355 16.15 -13.32 26.44
CA THR A 355 17.51 -13.19 25.87
C THR A 355 18.01 -14.53 25.31
N GLY A 356 19.09 -14.49 24.53
CA GLY A 356 19.77 -15.67 24.01
C GLY A 356 18.82 -16.67 23.32
N ALA A 357 18.87 -17.93 23.75
CA ALA A 357 18.09 -19.02 23.19
C ALA A 357 16.56 -18.83 23.35
N GLU A 358 16.11 -18.24 24.45
CA GLU A 358 14.67 -18.02 24.70
C GLU A 358 14.09 -16.98 23.74
N LEU A 359 14.85 -15.92 23.45
CA LEU A 359 14.46 -14.92 22.47
C LEU A 359 14.45 -15.51 21.06
N ASN A 360 15.44 -16.33 20.72
CA ASN A 360 15.52 -17.04 19.44
C ASN A 360 14.32 -17.96 19.20
N GLU A 361 13.90 -18.71 20.22
CA GLU A 361 12.71 -19.58 20.10
C GLU A 361 11.43 -18.76 19.95
N ALA A 362 11.28 -17.67 20.72
CA ALA A 362 10.11 -16.80 20.58
C ALA A 362 10.03 -16.14 19.19
N LEU A 363 11.16 -15.74 18.61
CA LEU A 363 11.21 -15.17 17.26
C LEU A 363 10.83 -16.19 16.18
N LYS A 364 11.17 -17.48 16.36
CA LYS A 364 10.72 -18.56 15.46
C LYS A 364 9.20 -18.76 15.50
N GLU A 365 8.60 -18.66 16.69
CA GLU A 365 7.14 -18.75 16.82
C GLU A 365 6.44 -17.56 16.16
N ILE A 366 6.99 -16.35 16.29
CA ILE A 366 6.46 -15.14 15.67
C ILE A 366 6.61 -15.17 14.14
N ALA A 367 7.64 -15.82 13.60
CA ALA A 367 7.86 -15.92 12.15
C ALA A 367 6.69 -16.61 11.40
N ASP A 368 5.91 -17.45 12.09
CA ASP A 368 4.72 -18.11 11.50
C ASP A 368 3.63 -17.15 11.09
N ASP A 369 3.55 -16.05 11.83
CA ASP A 369 2.56 -15.00 11.64
C ASP A 369 3.04 -13.97 10.61
N HIS A 370 4.23 -14.15 10.01
CA HIS A 370 4.73 -13.28 8.94
C HIS A 370 3.71 -13.16 7.80
N GLY A 371 3.47 -11.92 7.39
CA GLY A 371 2.47 -11.52 6.43
C GLY A 371 1.07 -11.27 6.99
N LYS A 372 0.75 -11.66 8.24
CA LYS A 372 -0.48 -11.24 8.90
C LYS A 372 -0.42 -9.76 9.24
N LYS A 373 -1.55 -9.05 9.24
CA LYS A 373 -1.55 -7.61 9.60
C LYS A 373 -1.08 -7.36 11.03
N SER A 374 -1.38 -8.29 11.94
CA SER A 374 -0.90 -8.25 13.33
C SER A 374 0.62 -8.24 13.44
N TYR A 375 1.29 -9.05 12.61
CA TYR A 375 2.76 -9.05 12.48
C TYR A 375 3.25 -7.73 11.92
N GLU A 376 2.66 -7.25 10.82
CA GLU A 376 3.09 -5.99 10.18
C GLU A 376 2.95 -4.77 11.11
N LYS A 377 1.90 -4.73 11.95
CA LYS A 377 1.71 -3.70 12.98
C LYS A 377 2.85 -3.69 14.01
N ASN A 378 3.42 -4.85 14.32
CA ASN A 378 4.50 -5.02 15.30
C ASN A 378 5.88 -5.16 14.67
N ARG A 379 6.00 -4.94 13.36
CA ARG A 379 7.21 -5.23 12.58
C ARG A 379 8.46 -4.58 13.17
N ASP A 380 8.39 -3.32 13.55
CA ASP A 380 9.56 -2.58 14.07
C ASP A 380 10.08 -3.17 15.39
N GLN A 381 9.17 -3.58 16.29
CA GLN A 381 9.55 -4.20 17.56
C GLN A 381 10.12 -5.61 17.33
N ILE A 382 9.56 -6.36 16.38
CA ILE A 382 10.08 -7.66 15.97
C ILE A 382 11.47 -7.51 15.35
N GLU A 383 11.68 -6.52 14.48
CA GLU A 383 12.99 -6.22 13.88
C GLU A 383 14.02 -5.81 14.96
N ALA A 384 13.61 -5.04 15.97
CA ALA A 384 14.46 -4.70 17.11
C ALA A 384 14.83 -5.95 17.95
N ASP A 385 13.89 -6.87 18.18
CA ASP A 385 14.14 -8.14 18.87
C ASP A 385 15.09 -9.04 18.07
N LYS A 386 14.91 -9.13 16.75
CA LYS A 386 15.86 -9.83 15.84
C LYS A 386 17.26 -9.25 15.94
N ARG A 387 17.38 -7.91 15.94
CA ARG A 387 18.67 -7.22 16.13
C ARG A 387 19.28 -7.55 17.49
N ARG A 388 18.51 -7.53 18.57
CA ARG A 388 19.00 -7.91 19.91
C ARG A 388 19.54 -9.34 19.93
N ALA A 389 18.83 -10.27 19.30
CA ALA A 389 19.25 -11.66 19.22
C ALA A 389 20.53 -11.84 18.38
N ALA A 390 20.61 -11.22 17.20
CA ALA A 390 21.76 -11.33 16.31
C ALA A 390 23.02 -10.63 16.86
N VAL A 391 22.87 -9.51 17.59
CA VAL A 391 24.00 -8.84 18.26
C VAL A 391 24.53 -9.68 19.43
N ALA A 392 23.65 -10.39 20.14
CA ALA A 392 24.07 -11.26 21.23
C ALA A 392 24.87 -12.48 20.73
N ASP A 393 24.42 -13.12 19.65
CA ASP A 393 25.12 -14.22 18.99
C ASP A 393 24.64 -14.36 17.52
N ALA A 394 25.43 -13.81 16.59
CA ALA A 394 25.08 -13.77 15.18
C ALA A 394 24.99 -15.16 14.54
N GLU A 395 25.90 -16.06 14.93
CA GLU A 395 25.94 -17.41 14.39
C GLU A 395 24.76 -18.23 14.90
N ALA A 396 24.45 -18.16 16.20
CA ALA A 396 23.30 -18.83 16.77
C ALA A 396 21.99 -18.27 16.20
N TYR A 397 21.83 -16.95 16.08
CA TYR A 397 20.65 -16.36 15.46
C TYR A 397 20.44 -16.86 14.02
N ARG A 398 21.50 -16.85 13.20
CA ARG A 398 21.45 -17.33 11.81
C ARG A 398 21.02 -18.80 11.74
N ARG A 399 21.72 -19.67 12.48
CA ARG A 399 21.55 -21.13 12.45
C ARG A 399 20.22 -21.56 13.06
N ASP A 400 19.88 -20.99 14.22
CA ASP A 400 18.81 -21.50 15.05
C ASP A 400 17.50 -20.76 14.79
N THR A 401 17.51 -19.50 14.32
CA THR A 401 16.31 -18.68 14.10
C THR A 401 16.08 -18.37 12.62
N ALA A 402 16.98 -17.66 11.95
CA ALA A 402 16.74 -17.13 10.61
C ALA A 402 16.52 -18.26 9.56
N LEU A 403 17.44 -19.22 9.48
CA LEU A 403 17.32 -20.33 8.51
C LEU A 403 16.09 -21.23 8.77
N PRO A 404 15.78 -21.64 10.01
CA PRO A 404 14.55 -22.37 10.30
C PRO A 404 13.27 -21.60 9.97
N SER A 405 13.23 -20.28 10.27
CA SER A 405 12.11 -19.41 9.91
C SER A 405 11.91 -19.36 8.39
N LEU A 406 12.99 -19.17 7.63
CA LEU A 406 12.94 -19.18 6.16
C LEU A 406 12.42 -20.51 5.61
N ALA A 407 12.93 -21.64 6.09
CA ALA A 407 12.47 -22.97 5.68
C ALA A 407 10.97 -23.18 5.96
N LYS A 408 10.49 -22.64 7.09
CA LYS A 408 9.07 -22.71 7.47
C LYS A 408 8.20 -21.83 6.58
N ILE A 409 8.65 -20.61 6.28
CA ILE A 409 7.95 -19.69 5.37
C ILE A 409 7.90 -20.25 3.95
N MET A 410 8.97 -20.88 3.47
CA MET A 410 9.01 -21.62 2.20
C MET A 410 7.99 -22.76 2.18
N THR A 411 7.94 -23.56 3.24
CA THR A 411 6.99 -24.67 3.37
C THR A 411 5.54 -24.17 3.39
N LYS A 412 5.25 -23.12 4.19
CA LYS A 412 3.92 -22.49 4.28
C LYS A 412 3.44 -21.95 2.93
N ASN A 413 4.37 -21.44 2.12
CA ASN A 413 4.09 -20.87 0.80
C ASN A 413 4.20 -21.88 -0.35
N GLU A 414 4.47 -23.15 -0.06
CA GLU A 414 4.66 -24.20 -1.06
C GLU A 414 5.75 -23.83 -2.10
N ILE A 415 6.81 -23.17 -1.65
CA ILE A 415 7.97 -22.77 -2.47
C ILE A 415 9.18 -23.62 -2.07
N THR A 416 9.85 -24.20 -3.07
CA THR A 416 11.12 -24.92 -2.90
C THR A 416 12.32 -24.03 -3.20
N GLU A 417 13.53 -24.40 -2.75
CA GLU A 417 14.76 -23.60 -2.95
C GLU A 417 15.05 -23.33 -4.44
N ASN A 418 14.74 -24.29 -5.32
CA ASN A 418 14.95 -24.18 -6.76
C ASN A 418 13.89 -23.33 -7.48
N GLU A 419 12.79 -23.02 -6.81
CA GLU A 419 11.76 -22.13 -7.36
C GLU A 419 12.05 -20.66 -7.07
N LEU A 420 12.96 -20.36 -6.13
CA LEU A 420 13.36 -18.99 -5.83
C LEU A 420 13.97 -18.33 -7.07
N ASP A 421 13.75 -17.02 -7.23
CA ASP A 421 14.47 -16.27 -8.25
C ASP A 421 15.99 -16.30 -7.98
N ALA A 422 16.79 -16.21 -9.03
CA ALA A 422 18.24 -16.42 -8.95
C ALA A 422 18.94 -15.50 -7.93
N ALA A 423 18.46 -14.26 -7.76
CA ALA A 423 19.02 -13.33 -6.78
C ALA A 423 18.69 -13.76 -5.35
N THR A 424 17.43 -14.13 -5.09
CA THR A 424 16.97 -14.64 -3.79
C THR A 424 17.65 -15.96 -3.43
N GLN A 425 17.80 -16.87 -4.39
CA GLN A 425 18.49 -18.15 -4.19
C GLN A 425 19.96 -17.93 -3.80
N THR A 426 20.66 -17.01 -4.49
CA THR A 426 22.04 -16.65 -4.17
C THR A 426 22.17 -16.10 -2.75
N GLN A 427 21.29 -15.18 -2.35
CA GLN A 427 21.29 -14.61 -0.99
C GLN A 427 21.02 -15.68 0.07
N TYR A 428 20.07 -16.57 -0.20
CA TYR A 428 19.74 -17.67 0.70
C TYR A 428 20.92 -18.64 0.87
N GLU A 429 21.61 -19.02 -0.20
CA GLU A 429 22.80 -19.88 -0.12
C GLU A 429 23.96 -19.21 0.63
N LYS A 430 24.20 -17.91 0.41
CA LYS A 430 25.20 -17.15 1.20
C LYS A 430 24.86 -17.13 2.69
N LEU A 431 23.59 -16.93 3.03
CA LEU A 431 23.12 -16.97 4.41
C LEU A 431 23.28 -18.38 5.02
N LYS A 432 22.96 -19.43 4.27
CA LYS A 432 23.04 -20.84 4.67
C LYS A 432 24.47 -21.33 4.85
N ASN A 433 25.39 -20.95 3.96
CA ASN A 433 26.82 -21.26 4.02
C ASN A 433 27.57 -20.41 5.04
N GLY A 434 26.92 -19.39 5.58
CA GLY A 434 27.47 -18.52 6.59
C GLY A 434 28.48 -17.50 6.08
N GLU A 435 28.42 -17.19 4.79
CA GLU A 435 29.19 -16.11 4.15
C GLU A 435 28.72 -14.71 4.63
N ILE A 436 27.47 -14.63 5.12
CA ILE A 436 26.93 -13.43 5.77
C ILE A 436 27.08 -13.61 7.29
N THR A 437 28.00 -12.84 7.88
CA THR A 437 28.39 -12.95 9.30
C THR A 437 27.94 -11.77 10.14
N GLU A 438 27.82 -10.58 9.56
CA GLU A 438 27.46 -9.36 10.29
C GLU A 438 25.99 -9.39 10.73
N PRO A 439 25.67 -9.09 12.02
CA PRO A 439 24.30 -9.18 12.55
C PRO A 439 23.25 -8.47 11.70
N ASP A 440 23.52 -7.21 11.31
CA ASP A 440 22.58 -6.42 10.51
C ASP A 440 22.44 -6.97 9.08
N ALA A 441 23.51 -7.52 8.51
CA ALA A 441 23.47 -8.11 7.17
C ALA A 441 22.67 -9.42 7.17
N ILE A 442 22.76 -10.23 8.24
CA ILE A 442 21.96 -11.44 8.43
C ILE A 442 20.47 -11.09 8.46
N ILE A 443 20.08 -10.07 9.24
CA ILE A 443 18.69 -9.63 9.37
C ILE A 443 18.17 -9.06 8.05
N ALA A 444 18.98 -8.24 7.36
CA ALA A 444 18.61 -7.67 6.06
C ALA A 444 18.40 -8.77 5.01
N ALA A 445 19.29 -9.77 4.96
CA ALA A 445 19.16 -10.91 4.06
C ALA A 445 17.90 -11.74 4.38
N GLU A 446 17.67 -12.08 5.65
CA GLU A 446 16.48 -12.80 6.10
C GLU A 446 15.19 -12.07 5.70
N LYS A 447 15.12 -10.76 5.93
CA LYS A 447 13.99 -9.90 5.57
C LYS A 447 13.70 -9.94 4.07
N LEU A 448 14.73 -9.70 3.25
CA LEU A 448 14.61 -9.71 1.79
C LEU A 448 14.13 -11.06 1.27
N ILE A 449 14.76 -12.16 1.72
CA ILE A 449 14.41 -13.52 1.28
C ILE A 449 12.98 -13.85 1.71
N THR A 450 12.61 -13.52 2.94
CA THR A 450 11.26 -13.74 3.48
C THR A 450 10.18 -13.02 2.68
N GLU A 451 10.39 -11.75 2.33
CA GLU A 451 9.47 -10.96 1.50
C GLU A 451 9.30 -11.60 0.12
N LYS A 452 10.41 -12.00 -0.52
CA LYS A 452 10.39 -12.64 -1.85
C LYS A 452 9.67 -13.98 -1.87
N ILE A 453 9.95 -14.86 -0.91
CA ILE A 453 9.23 -16.14 -0.76
C ILE A 453 7.73 -15.88 -0.58
N SER A 454 7.36 -14.92 0.25
CA SER A 454 5.95 -14.63 0.57
C SER A 454 5.20 -14.05 -0.63
N GLN A 455 5.82 -13.13 -1.39
CA GLN A 455 5.26 -12.58 -2.62
C GLN A 455 5.07 -13.67 -3.69
N GLN A 456 6.10 -14.49 -3.90
CA GLN A 456 6.05 -15.57 -4.89
C GLN A 456 5.02 -16.64 -4.51
N GLY A 457 4.98 -17.03 -3.22
CA GLY A 457 3.99 -17.94 -2.67
C GLY A 457 2.56 -17.45 -2.86
N ALA A 458 2.31 -16.18 -2.53
CA ALA A 458 1.00 -15.55 -2.73
C ALA A 458 0.56 -15.56 -4.20
N SER A 459 1.47 -15.21 -5.12
CA SER A 459 1.18 -15.24 -6.56
C SER A 459 0.92 -16.66 -7.07
N LYS A 460 1.73 -17.65 -6.65
CA LYS A 460 1.54 -19.06 -6.99
C LYS A 460 0.19 -19.58 -6.51
N LYS A 461 -0.18 -19.28 -5.25
CA LYS A 461 -1.48 -19.64 -4.67
C LYS A 461 -2.64 -19.03 -5.45
N LEU A 462 -2.59 -17.73 -5.76
CA LEU A 462 -3.63 -17.05 -6.53
C LEU A 462 -3.78 -17.66 -7.93
N ASN A 463 -2.68 -17.86 -8.65
CA ASN A 463 -2.70 -18.48 -9.98
C ASN A 463 -3.32 -19.89 -9.96
N HIS A 464 -3.04 -20.67 -8.91
CA HIS A 464 -3.68 -21.97 -8.72
C HIS A 464 -5.20 -21.84 -8.56
N LEU A 465 -5.66 -20.94 -7.67
CA LEU A 465 -7.08 -20.68 -7.45
C LEU A 465 -7.80 -20.20 -8.73
N LEU A 466 -7.17 -19.30 -9.49
CA LEU A 466 -7.72 -18.83 -10.77
C LEU A 466 -7.83 -19.96 -11.79
N SER A 467 -6.85 -20.87 -11.84
CA SER A 467 -6.90 -22.05 -12.70
C SER A 467 -8.03 -23.01 -12.30
N GLN A 468 -8.21 -23.26 -11.00
CA GLN A 468 -9.31 -24.08 -10.48
C GLN A 468 -10.67 -23.46 -10.79
N ALA A 469 -10.83 -22.16 -10.58
CA ALA A 469 -12.05 -21.44 -10.89
C ALA A 469 -12.39 -21.46 -12.39
N LYS A 470 -11.41 -21.28 -13.29
CA LYS A 470 -11.61 -21.45 -14.74
C LYS A 470 -12.06 -22.86 -15.10
N LYS A 471 -11.48 -23.89 -14.48
CA LYS A 471 -11.87 -25.29 -14.69
C LYS A 471 -13.29 -25.57 -14.18
N ALA A 472 -13.64 -25.05 -13.00
CA ALA A 472 -14.97 -25.19 -12.42
C ALA A 472 -16.05 -24.53 -13.27
N LEU A 473 -15.79 -23.32 -13.79
CA LEU A 473 -16.70 -22.64 -14.71
C LEU A 473 -16.91 -23.46 -16.01
N LYS A 474 -15.83 -24.03 -16.56
CA LYS A 474 -15.91 -24.87 -17.76
C LYS A 474 -16.66 -26.19 -17.54
N SER A 475 -16.57 -26.78 -16.33
CA SER A 475 -17.24 -28.05 -16.05
C SER A 475 -18.75 -27.89 -15.87
N GLY A 476 -19.22 -26.69 -15.53
CA GLY A 476 -20.62 -26.42 -15.20
C GLY A 476 -21.10 -27.11 -13.91
N GLN A 477 -20.21 -27.80 -13.19
CA GLN A 477 -20.59 -28.51 -11.97
C GLN A 477 -20.76 -27.51 -10.83
N LYS A 478 -22.00 -27.33 -10.36
CA LYS A 478 -22.35 -26.37 -9.31
C LYS A 478 -21.46 -26.49 -8.06
N SER A 479 -21.24 -27.71 -7.57
CA SER A 479 -20.39 -27.95 -6.40
C SER A 479 -18.93 -27.49 -6.61
N GLN A 480 -18.39 -27.65 -7.81
CA GLN A 480 -17.03 -27.20 -8.14
C GLN A 480 -16.97 -25.67 -8.21
N VAL A 481 -17.97 -25.03 -8.81
CA VAL A 481 -18.08 -23.57 -8.90
C VAL A 481 -18.21 -22.95 -7.51
N GLU A 482 -19.06 -23.52 -6.65
CA GLU A 482 -19.21 -23.07 -5.26
C GLU A 482 -17.92 -23.24 -4.45
N THR A 483 -17.21 -24.36 -4.63
CA THR A 483 -15.91 -24.58 -3.98
C THR A 483 -14.89 -23.54 -4.43
N ALA A 484 -14.75 -23.32 -5.73
CA ALA A 484 -13.82 -22.33 -6.27
C ALA A 484 -14.16 -20.90 -5.85
N LEU A 485 -15.45 -20.55 -5.82
CA LEU A 485 -15.94 -19.27 -5.30
C LEU A 485 -15.54 -19.07 -3.85
N LYS A 486 -15.78 -20.08 -2.99
CA LYS A 486 -15.45 -20.03 -1.58
C LYS A 486 -13.95 -19.84 -1.35
N GLU A 487 -13.11 -20.59 -2.05
CA GLU A 487 -11.66 -20.50 -1.92
C GLU A 487 -11.11 -19.16 -2.41
N LEU A 488 -11.60 -18.66 -3.54
CA LEU A 488 -11.18 -17.36 -4.07
C LEU A 488 -11.63 -16.22 -3.14
N VAL A 489 -12.87 -16.24 -2.64
CA VAL A 489 -13.34 -15.26 -1.64
C VAL A 489 -12.50 -15.33 -0.37
N ALA A 490 -12.23 -16.53 0.15
CA ALA A 490 -11.39 -16.70 1.34
C ALA A 490 -9.98 -16.11 1.14
N PHE A 491 -9.40 -16.26 -0.05
CA PHE A 491 -8.13 -15.63 -0.40
C PHE A 491 -8.21 -14.09 -0.37
N THR A 492 -9.30 -13.50 -0.87
CA THR A 492 -9.48 -12.02 -0.89
C THR A 492 -9.63 -11.39 0.49
N ILE A 493 -10.25 -12.11 1.44
CA ILE A 493 -10.51 -11.60 2.79
C ILE A 493 -9.49 -12.10 3.82
N ALA A 494 -8.49 -12.86 3.38
CA ALA A 494 -7.47 -13.39 4.28
C ALA A 494 -6.71 -12.25 4.99
N ASP A 495 -6.38 -12.49 6.26
CA ASP A 495 -5.43 -11.67 7.00
C ASP A 495 -4.00 -11.97 6.56
N ASN A 496 -3.69 -11.65 5.30
CA ASN A 496 -2.36 -11.76 4.74
C ASN A 496 -2.08 -10.65 3.73
N VAL A 497 -1.11 -9.78 4.02
CA VAL A 497 -0.80 -8.60 3.20
C VAL A 497 -0.28 -8.97 1.82
N TYR A 498 0.48 -10.06 1.69
CA TYR A 498 1.00 -10.53 0.40
C TYR A 498 -0.10 -11.11 -0.48
N TRP A 499 -1.07 -11.81 0.11
CA TRP A 499 -2.23 -12.32 -0.63
C TRP A 499 -3.10 -11.19 -1.15
N GLN A 500 -3.36 -10.18 -0.31
CA GLN A 500 -4.08 -8.97 -0.73
C GLN A 500 -3.34 -8.21 -1.83
N GLN A 501 -2.02 -8.11 -1.74
CA GLN A 501 -1.20 -7.50 -2.79
C GLN A 501 -1.27 -8.30 -4.10
N ALA A 502 -1.12 -9.62 -4.05
CA ALA A 502 -1.22 -10.50 -5.22
C ALA A 502 -2.60 -10.37 -5.89
N TYR A 503 -3.67 -10.31 -5.10
CA TYR A 503 -5.02 -10.10 -5.61
C TYR A 503 -5.18 -8.75 -6.34
N LYS A 504 -4.69 -7.66 -5.73
CA LYS A 504 -4.79 -6.30 -6.29
C LYS A 504 -4.10 -6.15 -7.64
N VAL A 505 -2.97 -6.84 -7.86
CA VAL A 505 -2.19 -6.72 -9.11
C VAL A 505 -2.72 -7.60 -10.25
N GLN A 506 -3.68 -8.50 -9.98
CA GLN A 506 -4.19 -9.46 -10.96
C GLN A 506 -5.66 -9.19 -11.28
N PRO A 507 -5.97 -8.29 -12.24
CA PRO A 507 -7.34 -7.84 -12.53
C PRO A 507 -8.27 -8.95 -13.00
N GLU A 508 -7.73 -10.01 -13.60
CA GLU A 508 -8.48 -11.21 -13.98
C GLU A 508 -9.24 -11.83 -12.79
N SER A 509 -8.71 -11.70 -11.57
CA SER A 509 -9.33 -12.24 -10.35
C SER A 509 -10.73 -11.67 -10.11
N ASN A 510 -10.94 -10.37 -10.35
CA ASN A 510 -12.23 -9.72 -10.20
C ASN A 510 -13.26 -10.24 -11.23
N SER A 511 -12.83 -10.38 -12.49
CA SER A 511 -13.67 -10.89 -13.57
C SER A 511 -14.11 -12.33 -13.27
N LEU A 512 -13.17 -13.19 -12.88
CA LEU A 512 -13.44 -14.58 -12.56
C LEU A 512 -14.36 -14.73 -11.35
N LEU A 513 -14.13 -13.90 -10.31
CA LEU A 513 -14.98 -13.87 -9.13
C LEU A 513 -16.42 -13.46 -9.47
N SER A 514 -16.60 -12.49 -10.38
CA SER A 514 -17.91 -12.11 -10.88
C SER A 514 -18.59 -13.25 -11.65
N GLN A 515 -17.86 -13.95 -12.52
CA GLN A 515 -18.40 -15.09 -13.27
C GLN A 515 -18.86 -16.22 -12.35
N LEU A 516 -18.05 -16.57 -11.34
CA LEU A 516 -18.40 -17.57 -10.33
C LEU A 516 -19.68 -17.19 -9.56
N ARG A 517 -19.82 -15.90 -9.18
CA ARG A 517 -21.02 -15.38 -8.50
C ARG A 517 -22.27 -15.40 -9.38
N ASN A 518 -22.12 -15.09 -10.67
CA ASN A 518 -23.25 -15.11 -11.61
C ASN A 518 -23.73 -16.55 -11.85
N TYR A 519 -22.79 -17.50 -12.00
CA TYR A 519 -23.10 -18.91 -12.18
C TYR A 519 -23.86 -19.50 -10.98
N SER A 520 -23.45 -19.16 -9.75
CA SER A 520 -24.15 -19.64 -8.55
C SER A 520 -25.56 -19.04 -8.38
N GLY A 521 -25.87 -17.95 -9.08
CA GLY A 521 -27.18 -17.31 -9.08
C GLY A 521 -28.20 -17.88 -10.08
N GLN A 522 -27.74 -18.43 -11.22
CA GLN A 522 -28.61 -18.73 -12.38
C GLN A 522 -29.34 -20.10 -12.35
N ASN A 523 -28.92 -21.07 -11.54
CA ASN A 523 -29.40 -22.47 -11.65
C ASN A 523 -30.29 -22.97 -10.48
N ASN A 524 -30.94 -22.10 -9.71
CA ASN A 524 -31.82 -22.52 -8.61
C ASN A 524 -33.30 -22.36 -8.99
N THR A 525 -33.82 -23.30 -9.79
CA THR A 525 -35.26 -23.60 -9.85
C THR A 525 -35.65 -24.80 -8.98
N GLU A 526 -34.71 -25.39 -8.24
CA GLU A 526 -35.00 -26.49 -7.30
C GLU A 526 -34.89 -26.02 -5.85
N ASN A 527 -35.88 -26.43 -5.04
CA ASN A 527 -36.20 -25.96 -3.71
C ASN A 527 -34.99 -25.73 -2.77
N PRO A 528 -35.01 -24.66 -1.95
CA PRO A 528 -33.91 -24.33 -1.04
C PRO A 528 -33.76 -25.42 0.03
N THR A 529 -32.64 -26.14 -0.01
CA THR A 529 -32.19 -26.94 1.13
C THR A 529 -31.64 -25.99 2.21
N PRO A 530 -32.03 -26.15 3.49
CA PRO A 530 -31.71 -25.17 4.52
C PRO A 530 -30.22 -25.19 4.93
N GLY A 531 -29.55 -24.04 4.81
CA GLY A 531 -28.43 -23.60 5.65
C GLY A 531 -27.03 -24.18 5.34
N PHE A 532 -26.35 -23.63 4.33
CA PHE A 532 -24.99 -24.03 3.89
C PHE A 532 -23.83 -23.52 4.78
N PHE A 533 -24.10 -22.65 5.76
CA PHE A 533 -23.09 -22.11 6.69
C PHE A 533 -23.41 -22.46 8.13
N ARG A 534 -23.43 -23.76 8.46
CA ARG A 534 -23.22 -24.16 9.86
C ARG A 534 -21.73 -23.98 10.19
N PRO A 535 -21.36 -23.29 11.29
CA PRO A 535 -19.96 -23.13 11.74
C PRO A 535 -19.18 -24.45 11.88
N GLN A 536 -19.87 -25.59 11.90
CA GLN A 536 -19.30 -26.94 11.97
C GLN A 536 -18.52 -27.37 10.71
N VAL A 537 -18.64 -26.67 9.56
CA VAL A 537 -17.97 -27.03 8.30
C VAL A 537 -16.74 -26.15 7.96
N LEU A 538 -16.26 -25.33 8.91
CA LEU A 538 -14.92 -24.72 8.84
C LEU A 538 -13.83 -25.65 9.41
N ILE A 539 -14.23 -26.67 10.15
CA ILE A 539 -13.34 -27.69 10.72
C ILE A 539 -12.72 -28.64 9.66
N PRO A 540 -13.35 -29.04 8.53
CA PRO A 540 -12.72 -29.98 7.60
C PRO A 540 -11.50 -29.40 6.88
N LEU A 541 -11.46 -28.10 6.52
CA LEU A 541 -10.27 -27.54 5.86
C LEU A 541 -9.10 -27.38 6.85
N PHE A 542 -9.40 -27.00 8.08
CA PHE A 542 -8.42 -26.96 9.17
C PHE A 542 -7.96 -28.38 9.55
N LEU A 543 -8.86 -29.37 9.57
CA LEU A 543 -8.54 -30.78 9.77
C LEU A 543 -7.69 -31.35 8.63
N VAL A 544 -7.93 -30.97 7.36
CA VAL A 544 -7.11 -31.42 6.23
C VAL A 544 -5.71 -30.83 6.29
N LEU A 545 -5.56 -29.54 6.65
CA LEU A 545 -4.25 -28.92 6.88
C LEU A 545 -3.53 -29.50 8.11
N VAL A 546 -4.26 -29.77 9.20
CA VAL A 546 -3.72 -30.45 10.40
C VAL A 546 -3.40 -31.93 10.13
N PHE A 547 -4.17 -32.63 9.29
CA PHE A 547 -3.88 -34.01 8.87
C PHE A 547 -2.65 -34.07 7.98
N LEU A 548 -2.53 -33.18 6.98
CA LEU A 548 -1.36 -33.10 6.12
C LEU A 548 -0.11 -32.72 6.94
N GLY A 549 -0.22 -31.74 7.84
CA GLY A 549 0.83 -31.40 8.79
C GLY A 549 1.19 -32.55 9.73
N GLY A 550 0.20 -33.30 10.23
CA GLY A 550 0.37 -34.45 11.13
C GLY A 550 1.00 -35.68 10.45
N ILE A 551 0.69 -35.91 9.17
CA ILE A 551 1.32 -36.97 8.34
C ILE A 551 2.79 -36.62 8.11
N ILE A 552 3.09 -35.37 7.73
CA ILE A 552 4.47 -34.90 7.55
C ILE A 552 5.25 -34.99 8.87
N PHE A 553 4.66 -34.54 9.99
CA PHE A 553 5.27 -34.63 11.32
C PHE A 553 5.54 -36.09 11.76
N SER A 554 4.61 -37.02 11.49
CA SER A 554 4.79 -38.45 11.78
C SER A 554 5.92 -39.08 10.97
N ILE A 555 6.07 -38.73 9.69
CA ILE A 555 7.17 -39.21 8.84
C ILE A 555 8.52 -38.69 9.37
N VAL A 556 8.61 -37.40 9.72
CA VAL A 556 9.83 -36.79 10.26
C VAL A 556 10.20 -37.42 11.62
N ARG A 557 9.21 -37.65 12.50
CA ARG A 557 9.43 -38.27 13.81
C ARG A 557 9.88 -39.74 13.69
N ARG A 558 9.33 -40.52 12.75
CA ARG A 558 9.80 -41.89 12.46
C ARG A 558 11.24 -41.92 11.97
N ARG A 559 11.63 -41.00 11.06
CA ARG A 559 13.02 -40.90 10.57
C ARG A 559 14.02 -40.57 11.70
N LYS A 560 13.65 -39.70 12.66
CA LYS A 560 14.50 -39.41 13.83
C LYS A 560 14.68 -40.61 14.76
N ARG A 561 13.66 -41.46 14.93
CA ARG A 561 13.77 -42.67 15.78
C ARG A 561 14.65 -43.76 15.14
N GLN A 562 14.57 -43.95 13.83
CA GLN A 562 15.43 -44.94 13.15
C GLN A 562 16.92 -44.57 13.19
N LYS A 563 17.27 -43.28 13.21
CA LYS A 563 18.66 -42.83 13.38
C LYS A 563 19.21 -43.09 14.79
N LYS A 564 18.35 -43.22 15.81
CA LYS A 564 18.75 -43.54 17.19
C LYS A 564 18.89 -45.05 17.45
N LEU A 565 18.37 -45.90 16.56
CA LEU A 565 18.50 -47.36 16.64
C LEU A 565 19.69 -47.89 15.82
N LYS A 566 20.37 -47.02 15.07
CA LYS A 566 21.60 -47.32 14.31
C LYS A 566 22.86 -46.70 14.93
N LYS A 567 22.72 -46.07 16.10
CA LYS A 567 23.79 -45.78 17.05
C LYS A 567 23.59 -46.73 18.22
#